data_AF-A0A6S6QM76-F1
#
_entry.id   AF-A0A6S6QM76-F1
#
_cell.length_a   1.000
_cell.length_b   1.000
_cell.length_c   1.000
_cell.angle_alpha   90.00
_cell.angle_beta   90.00
_cell.angle_gamma   90.00
#
_symmetry.space_group_name_H-M   'P 1'
#
loop_
_entity.id
_entity.type
_entity.pdbx_description
1 polymer ?
#
loop_
_entity_poly.entity_id
_entity_poly.type
_entity_poly.pdbx_seq_one_letter_code
_entity_poly.pdbx_strand_id
1 'polypeptide(L)'
;MDIEELLSWAVNDELPKAAALEIAKKGGYSRGTDATASNWSQSLASCDNSHGVVPDFFAMRPPHPDALTISEAMRALDEAAIELPDDYNPIADLGLDEDEMREFVGKAKQMGLVFGQDGQLRLKRGMWRFVIMNAALGHRPPWETEKPKRSIMKGPNGKPLWFRQVDVPYTDDKGLLKSNIIEVNGYDAKNGRPFPDAYRKYEYSNDPVIAAAERLEYEMWAYALASLSEALEGALDDVALLPFDIPFRPWEDAPAQPANHKRILDDLRPVQPIPGRPDSMARPGPPPRDKKLKRTKNMEAFGKAIKGALSKGKKVPV
;
A
#
# COMPACT_ATOMS: atom_id res chain seq x y z
N MET A 1 23.82 0.56 5.60
CA MET A 1 22.72 0.49 4.64
C MET A 1 21.43 0.76 5.39
N ASP A 2 20.55 1.64 4.92
CA ASP A 2 19.21 1.76 5.52
C ASP A 2 18.34 0.55 5.14
N ILE A 3 17.17 0.41 5.76
CA ILE A 3 16.31 -0.76 5.54
C ILE A 3 15.76 -0.81 4.11
N GLU A 4 15.51 0.33 3.45
CA GLU A 4 14.98 0.35 2.08
C GLU A 4 16.06 -0.07 1.08
N GLU A 5 17.28 0.45 1.24
CA GLU A 5 18.46 0.09 0.46
C GLU A 5 18.79 -1.41 0.63
N LEU A 6 18.70 -1.92 1.87
CA LEU A 6 18.94 -3.33 2.19
C LEU A 6 17.95 -4.26 1.49
N LEU A 7 16.66 -3.93 1.55
CA LEU A 7 15.64 -4.73 0.90
C LEU A 7 15.72 -4.63 -0.62
N SER A 8 16.03 -3.46 -1.17
CA SER A 8 16.22 -3.29 -2.61
C SER A 8 17.39 -4.14 -3.12
N TRP A 9 18.54 -4.10 -2.44
CA TRP A 9 19.69 -4.95 -2.76
C TRP A 9 19.32 -6.44 -2.66
N ALA A 10 18.69 -6.86 -1.56
CA ALA A 10 18.32 -8.26 -1.38
C ALA A 10 17.35 -8.73 -2.49
N VAL A 11 16.32 -7.94 -2.80
CA VAL A 11 15.27 -8.30 -3.77
C VAL A 11 15.72 -8.24 -5.21
N ASN A 12 16.52 -7.23 -5.58
CA ASN A 12 16.93 -7.01 -6.98
C ASN A 12 18.24 -7.71 -7.33
N ASP A 13 19.19 -7.80 -6.40
CA ASP A 13 20.55 -8.25 -6.71
C ASP A 13 20.84 -9.66 -6.19
N GLU A 14 20.31 -10.08 -5.05
CA GLU A 14 20.70 -11.35 -4.42
C GLU A 14 19.68 -12.47 -4.57
N LEU A 15 18.42 -12.25 -4.15
CA LEU A 15 17.38 -13.28 -4.17
C LEU A 15 17.07 -13.86 -5.56
N PRO A 16 17.21 -13.12 -6.68
CA PRO A 16 17.10 -13.71 -8.02
C PRO A 16 18.07 -14.87 -8.25
N LYS A 17 19.28 -14.81 -7.67
CA LYS A 17 20.34 -15.82 -7.82
C LYS A 17 19.99 -17.17 -7.20
N ALA A 18 19.03 -17.22 -6.27
CA ALA A 18 18.61 -18.46 -5.60
C ALA A 18 18.11 -19.52 -6.60
N ALA A 19 17.53 -19.11 -7.72
CA ALA A 19 17.02 -20.04 -8.73
C ALA A 19 18.15 -20.84 -9.42
N ALA A 20 19.29 -20.22 -9.70
CA ALA A 20 20.45 -20.92 -10.27
C ALA A 20 20.96 -22.04 -9.34
N LEU A 21 20.97 -21.78 -8.02
CA LEU A 21 21.35 -22.76 -7.02
C LEU A 21 20.37 -23.94 -6.94
N GLU A 22 19.07 -23.67 -7.00
CA GLU A 22 18.04 -24.72 -6.97
C GLU A 22 18.09 -25.62 -8.22
N ILE A 23 18.38 -25.07 -9.39
CA ILE A 23 18.61 -25.86 -10.62
C ILE A 23 19.86 -26.73 -10.48
N ALA A 24 20.95 -26.20 -9.92
CA ALA A 24 22.18 -26.96 -9.69
C ALA A 24 21.96 -28.13 -8.71
N LYS A 25 21.24 -27.88 -7.60
CA LYS A 25 20.92 -28.89 -6.56
C LYS A 25 20.03 -30.02 -7.07
N LYS A 26 19.08 -29.74 -7.97
CA LYS A 26 18.20 -30.76 -8.58
C LYS A 26 18.90 -31.64 -9.63
N GLY A 27 20.24 -31.69 -9.62
CA GLY A 27 21.04 -32.52 -10.52
C GLY A 27 21.31 -31.83 -11.86
N GLY A 28 21.88 -30.62 -11.80
CA GLY A 28 22.12 -29.72 -12.94
C GLY A 28 22.45 -30.40 -14.27
N TYR A 29 21.92 -29.83 -15.36
CA TYR A 29 22.12 -30.29 -16.75
C TYR A 29 22.21 -31.82 -16.89
N SER A 30 21.22 -32.55 -16.36
CA SER A 30 21.02 -33.93 -16.80
C SER A 30 21.00 -33.94 -18.33
N ARG A 31 21.80 -34.83 -18.92
CA ARG A 31 22.17 -34.92 -20.36
C ARG A 31 21.00 -35.17 -21.33
N GLY A 32 19.77 -34.81 -20.98
CA GLY A 32 18.60 -34.84 -21.85
C GLY A 32 17.94 -33.46 -21.88
N THR A 33 17.86 -32.87 -23.07
CA THR A 33 17.23 -31.57 -23.36
C THR A 33 15.79 -31.43 -22.86
N ASP A 34 15.10 -32.55 -22.62
CA ASP A 34 13.67 -32.58 -22.26
C ASP A 34 13.38 -32.25 -20.79
N ALA A 35 14.26 -32.66 -19.85
CA ALA A 35 14.05 -32.40 -18.42
C ALA A 35 14.38 -30.96 -18.03
N THR A 36 15.40 -30.37 -18.66
CA THR A 36 15.71 -28.94 -18.53
C THR A 36 14.62 -28.08 -19.16
N ALA A 37 14.14 -28.40 -20.36
CA ALA A 37 13.06 -27.63 -21.00
C ALA A 37 11.75 -27.63 -20.18
N SER A 38 11.38 -28.75 -19.57
CA SER A 38 10.16 -28.84 -18.74
C SER A 38 10.25 -28.03 -17.44
N ASN A 39 11.39 -28.09 -16.73
CA ASN A 39 11.61 -27.29 -15.52
C ASN A 39 11.70 -25.78 -15.81
N TRP A 40 12.27 -25.42 -16.96
CA TRP A 40 12.29 -24.03 -17.44
C TRP A 40 10.90 -23.57 -17.83
N SER A 41 10.11 -24.39 -18.52
CA SER A 41 8.72 -24.07 -18.90
C SER A 41 7.80 -23.84 -17.69
N GLN A 42 7.90 -24.66 -16.64
CA GLN A 42 7.13 -24.45 -15.41
C GLN A 42 7.61 -23.22 -14.63
N SER A 43 8.92 -22.98 -14.58
CA SER A 43 9.49 -21.80 -13.90
C SER A 43 9.30 -20.50 -14.70
N LEU A 44 9.04 -20.57 -16.00
CA LEU A 44 8.62 -19.42 -16.82
C LEU A 44 7.12 -19.16 -16.73
N ALA A 45 6.32 -20.18 -16.36
CA ALA A 45 4.89 -20.04 -16.14
C ALA A 45 4.58 -19.35 -14.79
N SER A 46 5.45 -19.49 -13.78
CA SER A 46 5.45 -18.62 -12.60
C SER A 46 6.59 -17.61 -12.72
N CYS A 47 6.30 -16.34 -13.01
CA CYS A 47 7.35 -15.31 -13.19
C CYS A 47 8.22 -15.07 -11.95
N ASP A 48 7.88 -15.66 -10.79
CA ASP A 48 8.60 -15.52 -9.53
C ASP A 48 9.28 -16.85 -9.10
N ASN A 49 10.46 -16.75 -8.48
CA ASN A 49 11.12 -17.87 -7.79
C ASN A 49 10.48 -18.12 -6.40
N SER A 50 11.02 -19.05 -5.62
CA SER A 50 10.50 -19.36 -4.28
C SER A 50 10.47 -18.14 -3.34
N HIS A 51 11.31 -17.13 -3.59
CA HIS A 51 11.40 -15.88 -2.84
C HIS A 51 10.49 -14.78 -3.39
N GLY A 52 9.64 -15.05 -4.38
CA GLY A 52 8.71 -14.05 -4.90
C GLY A 52 9.35 -13.02 -5.84
N VAL A 53 10.54 -13.30 -6.38
CA VAL A 53 11.28 -12.40 -7.28
C VAL A 53 11.60 -13.08 -8.60
N VAL A 54 11.80 -12.28 -9.66
CA VAL A 54 12.16 -12.81 -10.99
C VAL A 54 13.51 -13.53 -10.89
N PRO A 55 13.59 -14.81 -11.29
CA PRO A 55 14.83 -15.59 -11.18
C PRO A 55 15.94 -15.09 -12.12
N ASP A 56 17.17 -15.03 -11.62
CA ASP A 56 18.38 -14.94 -12.44
C ASP A 56 18.98 -16.34 -12.60
N PHE A 57 18.71 -16.97 -13.74
CA PHE A 57 19.21 -18.30 -14.08
C PHE A 57 20.70 -18.32 -14.48
N PHE A 58 21.30 -17.16 -14.71
CA PHE A 58 22.69 -17.03 -15.16
C PHE A 58 23.65 -16.64 -14.04
N ALA A 59 23.13 -16.51 -12.81
CA ALA A 59 23.94 -16.20 -11.64
C ALA A 59 25.08 -17.22 -11.45
N MET A 60 26.32 -16.73 -11.51
CA MET A 60 27.53 -17.54 -11.35
C MET A 60 27.92 -17.80 -9.89
N ARG A 61 27.23 -17.14 -8.95
CA ARG A 61 27.48 -17.24 -7.51
C ARG A 61 26.16 -17.48 -6.77
N PRO A 62 26.19 -18.21 -5.64
CA PRO A 62 25.01 -18.33 -4.81
C PRO A 62 24.58 -16.96 -4.25
N PRO A 63 23.31 -16.80 -3.87
CA PRO A 63 22.84 -15.61 -3.16
C PRO A 63 23.61 -15.41 -1.86
N HIS A 64 23.80 -14.15 -1.47
CA HIS A 64 24.42 -13.80 -0.19
C HIS A 64 23.65 -14.40 1.01
N PRO A 65 24.32 -14.95 2.06
CA PRO A 65 23.66 -15.48 3.26
C PRO A 65 22.68 -14.49 3.92
N ASP A 66 23.11 -13.24 4.14
CA ASP A 66 22.25 -12.17 4.67
C ASP A 66 20.96 -11.96 3.86
N ALA A 67 21.00 -12.07 2.53
CA ALA A 67 19.80 -11.94 1.70
C ALA A 67 18.80 -13.09 1.93
N LEU A 68 19.29 -14.30 2.20
CA LEU A 68 18.44 -15.44 2.57
C LEU A 68 17.79 -15.21 3.94
N THR A 69 18.55 -14.73 4.93
CA THR A 69 18.03 -14.33 6.25
C THR A 69 16.95 -13.26 6.12
N ILE A 70 17.18 -12.24 5.28
CA ILE A 70 16.20 -11.19 4.98
C ILE A 70 14.93 -11.78 4.36
N SER A 71 15.04 -12.71 3.42
CA SER A 71 13.86 -13.35 2.83
C SER A 71 13.06 -14.16 3.84
N GLU A 72 13.71 -14.85 4.77
CA GLU A 72 13.01 -15.59 5.84
C GLU A 72 12.26 -14.64 6.76
N ALA A 73 12.91 -13.53 7.16
CA ALA A 73 12.27 -12.48 7.96
C ALA A 73 11.07 -11.84 7.23
N MET A 74 11.19 -11.58 5.91
CA MET A 74 10.08 -11.06 5.10
C MET A 74 8.89 -12.01 5.04
N ARG A 75 9.13 -13.32 4.87
CA ARG A 75 8.04 -14.32 4.86
C ARG A 75 7.30 -14.38 6.19
N ALA A 76 8.01 -14.19 7.30
CA ALA A 76 7.41 -14.18 8.63
C ALA A 76 6.41 -13.02 8.82
N LEU A 77 6.48 -11.95 8.01
CA LEU A 77 5.52 -10.84 8.06
C LEU A 77 4.09 -11.26 7.68
N ASP A 78 3.92 -12.27 6.83
CA ASP A 78 2.58 -12.70 6.44
C ASP A 78 1.82 -13.32 7.60
N GLU A 79 2.51 -13.82 8.62
CA GLU A 79 1.92 -14.36 9.85
C GLU A 79 1.61 -13.29 10.91
N ALA A 80 1.99 -12.03 10.67
CA ALA A 80 1.69 -10.96 11.58
C ALA A 80 0.21 -10.57 11.51
N ALA A 81 -0.44 -10.48 12.67
CA ALA A 81 -1.76 -9.91 12.80
C ALA A 81 -1.69 -8.37 12.78
N ILE A 82 -2.64 -7.74 12.10
CA ILE A 82 -2.81 -6.29 12.10
C ILE A 82 -3.78 -5.92 13.20
N GLU A 83 -3.32 -5.10 14.14
CA GLU A 83 -4.17 -4.48 15.17
C GLU A 83 -4.30 -2.99 14.87
N LEU A 84 -5.53 -2.55 14.60
CA LEU A 84 -5.85 -1.13 14.43
C LEU A 84 -6.54 -0.62 15.70
N PRO A 85 -6.15 0.54 16.23
CA PRO A 85 -6.83 1.12 17.38
C PRO A 85 -8.26 1.56 17.00
N ASP A 86 -9.14 1.64 18.01
CA ASP A 86 -10.55 2.00 17.81
C ASP A 86 -10.72 3.40 17.21
N ASP A 87 -9.81 4.32 17.53
CA ASP A 87 -9.77 5.69 17.03
C ASP A 87 -8.93 5.86 15.75
N TYR A 88 -8.59 4.76 15.07
CA TYR A 88 -7.80 4.79 13.83
C TYR A 88 -8.47 5.65 12.75
N ASN A 89 -7.84 6.78 12.41
CA ASN A 89 -8.27 7.68 11.36
C ASN A 89 -7.08 8.27 10.57
N PRO A 90 -6.72 7.68 9.42
CA PRO A 90 -5.58 8.15 8.61
C PRO A 90 -5.90 9.42 7.80
N ILE A 91 -7.12 9.95 7.85
CA ILE A 91 -7.56 11.11 7.04
C ILE A 91 -8.07 12.27 7.90
N ALA A 92 -7.68 12.32 9.17
CA ALA A 92 -8.13 13.35 10.13
C ALA A 92 -7.79 14.79 9.70
N ASP A 93 -6.70 14.99 8.94
CA ASP A 93 -6.24 16.28 8.43
C ASP A 93 -7.01 16.79 7.19
N LEU A 94 -7.84 15.95 6.56
CA LEU A 94 -8.53 16.29 5.32
C LEU A 94 -9.72 17.24 5.50
N GLY A 95 -10.12 17.55 6.73
CA GLY A 95 -11.19 18.51 7.03
C GLY A 95 -12.59 18.01 6.68
N LEU A 96 -12.80 16.71 6.82
CA LEU A 96 -14.07 16.03 6.60
C LEU A 96 -14.87 15.95 7.92
N ASP A 97 -16.19 15.79 7.81
CA ASP A 97 -17.06 15.58 8.96
C ASP A 97 -16.78 14.19 9.60
N GLU A 98 -17.03 14.03 10.91
CA GLU A 98 -16.69 12.79 11.64
C GLU A 98 -17.36 11.53 11.07
N ASP A 99 -18.65 11.64 10.70
CA ASP A 99 -19.38 10.51 10.12
C ASP A 99 -18.88 10.16 8.72
N GLU A 100 -18.50 11.16 7.91
CA GLU A 100 -17.89 10.97 6.59
C GLU A 100 -16.54 10.27 6.73
N MET A 101 -15.69 10.71 7.68
CA MET A 101 -14.42 10.07 7.97
C MET A 101 -14.61 8.61 8.39
N ARG A 102 -15.55 8.33 9.30
CA ARG A 102 -15.85 6.96 9.77
C ARG A 102 -16.28 6.07 8.60
N GLU A 103 -17.15 6.58 7.72
CA GLU A 103 -17.60 5.85 6.53
C GLU A 103 -16.44 5.55 5.56
N PHE A 104 -15.64 6.57 5.21
CA PHE A 104 -14.56 6.41 4.25
C PHE A 104 -13.44 5.51 4.76
N VAL A 105 -13.06 5.64 6.03
CA VAL A 105 -12.09 4.74 6.67
C VAL A 105 -12.63 3.31 6.74
N GLY A 106 -13.94 3.13 7.01
CA GLY A 106 -14.59 1.83 6.95
C GLY A 106 -14.46 1.16 5.58
N LYS A 107 -14.73 1.91 4.50
CA LYS A 107 -14.56 1.44 3.12
C LYS A 107 -13.10 1.14 2.78
N ALA A 108 -12.17 1.99 3.18
CA ALA A 108 -10.74 1.77 2.98
C ALA A 108 -10.25 0.48 3.65
N LYS A 109 -10.68 0.23 4.90
CA LYS A 109 -10.40 -1.04 5.60
C LYS A 109 -10.95 -2.25 4.82
N GLN A 110 -12.17 -2.17 4.28
CA GLN A 110 -12.74 -3.25 3.46
C GLN A 110 -12.01 -3.47 2.13
N MET A 111 -11.41 -2.43 1.56
CA MET A 111 -10.61 -2.54 0.34
C MET A 111 -9.26 -3.21 0.60
N GLY A 112 -8.55 -2.79 1.65
CA GLY A 112 -7.17 -3.18 1.91
C GLY A 112 -7.00 -4.40 2.83
N LEU A 113 -7.97 -4.69 3.70
CA LEU A 113 -7.83 -5.68 4.77
C LEU A 113 -8.83 -6.84 4.62
N VAL A 114 -8.44 -7.99 5.15
CA VAL A 114 -9.24 -9.21 5.15
C VAL A 114 -9.03 -9.97 6.47
N PHE A 115 -10.07 -10.66 6.94
CA PHE A 115 -9.93 -11.60 8.05
C PHE A 115 -9.40 -12.94 7.53
N GLY A 116 -8.32 -13.43 8.12
CA GLY A 116 -7.81 -14.78 7.91
C GLY A 116 -8.74 -15.84 8.48
N GLN A 117 -8.46 -17.12 8.17
CA GLN A 117 -9.21 -18.24 8.73
C GLN A 117 -9.07 -18.36 10.26
N ASP A 118 -8.00 -17.80 10.81
CA ASP A 118 -7.70 -17.67 12.23
C ASP A 118 -8.44 -16.50 12.91
N GLY A 119 -9.26 -15.75 12.15
CA GLY A 119 -9.96 -14.56 12.63
C GLY A 119 -9.06 -13.33 12.79
N GLN A 120 -7.78 -13.40 12.39
CA GLN A 120 -6.85 -12.28 12.48
C GLN A 120 -6.98 -11.37 11.26
N LEU A 121 -6.85 -10.06 11.48
CA LEU A 121 -6.88 -9.09 10.39
C LEU A 121 -5.52 -9.08 9.67
N ARG A 122 -5.53 -9.17 8.33
CA ARG A 122 -4.33 -9.17 7.49
C ARG A 122 -4.52 -8.28 6.27
N LEU A 123 -3.42 -7.88 5.63
CA LEU A 123 -3.46 -7.16 4.36
C LEU A 123 -3.91 -8.11 3.25
N LYS A 124 -4.87 -7.70 2.43
CA LYS A 124 -5.49 -8.55 1.40
C LYS A 124 -4.50 -9.12 0.38
N ARG A 125 -3.43 -8.37 0.08
CA ARG A 125 -2.38 -8.75 -0.89
C ARG A 125 -1.20 -9.52 -0.27
N GLY A 126 -1.21 -9.77 1.04
CA GLY A 126 -0.06 -10.30 1.80
C GLY A 126 0.97 -9.20 2.10
N MET A 127 1.51 -9.20 3.33
CA MET A 127 2.47 -8.20 3.78
C MET A 127 3.84 -8.43 3.12
N TRP A 128 4.28 -9.68 3.04
CA TRP A 128 5.54 -10.06 2.39
C TRP A 128 5.57 -9.61 0.92
N ARG A 129 4.53 -9.99 0.16
CA ARG A 129 4.45 -9.63 -1.27
C ARG A 129 4.42 -8.12 -1.45
N PHE A 130 3.72 -7.42 -0.57
CA PHE A 130 3.66 -5.97 -0.59
C PHE A 130 5.03 -5.31 -0.34
N VAL A 131 5.82 -5.80 0.62
CA VAL A 131 7.19 -5.32 0.86
C VAL A 131 8.09 -5.59 -0.33
N ILE A 132 8.06 -6.80 -0.91
CA ILE A 132 8.86 -7.13 -2.10
C ILE A 132 8.57 -6.19 -3.26
N MET A 133 7.29 -5.92 -3.56
CA MET A 133 6.95 -5.06 -4.69
C MET A 133 7.51 -3.64 -4.52
N ASN A 134 7.42 -3.06 -3.31
CA ASN A 134 7.95 -1.72 -3.04
C ASN A 134 9.49 -1.70 -3.07
N ALA A 135 10.16 -2.74 -2.52
CA ALA A 135 11.61 -2.86 -2.57
C ALA A 135 12.13 -3.04 -4.01
N ALA A 136 11.47 -3.89 -4.82
CA ALA A 136 11.82 -4.10 -6.22
C ALA A 136 11.70 -2.81 -7.05
N LEU A 137 10.64 -2.03 -6.82
CA LEU A 137 10.41 -0.76 -7.51
C LEU A 137 11.26 0.40 -6.94
N GLY A 138 11.88 0.23 -5.77
CA GLY A 138 12.58 1.32 -5.06
C GLY A 138 11.65 2.47 -4.68
N HIS A 139 10.35 2.20 -4.53
CA HIS A 139 9.32 3.21 -4.31
C HIS A 139 8.60 2.96 -2.98
N ARG A 140 8.19 4.06 -2.32
CA ARG A 140 7.31 4.00 -1.16
C ARG A 140 5.85 3.98 -1.63
N PRO A 141 4.92 3.34 -0.89
CA PRO A 141 3.50 3.47 -1.17
C PRO A 141 3.08 4.96 -1.17
N PRO A 142 2.14 5.37 -2.03
CA PRO A 142 1.62 6.72 -1.98
C PRO A 142 0.90 6.97 -0.65
N TRP A 143 0.94 8.21 -0.19
CA TRP A 143 0.27 8.68 1.03
C TRP A 143 -0.11 10.16 0.96
N GLU A 144 0.56 10.90 0.08
CA GLU A 144 0.28 12.30 -0.22
C GLU A 144 -1.07 12.41 -0.90
N THR A 145 -1.93 13.27 -0.36
CA THR A 145 -3.26 13.53 -0.93
C THR A 145 -3.62 14.99 -0.70
N GLU A 146 -4.29 15.59 -1.67
CA GLU A 146 -4.82 16.94 -1.49
C GLU A 146 -6.12 16.89 -0.69
N LYS A 147 -6.38 17.96 0.08
CA LYS A 147 -7.65 18.11 0.78
C LYS A 147 -8.81 18.08 -0.23
N PRO A 148 -9.75 17.12 -0.09
CA PRO A 148 -10.80 16.93 -1.06
C PRO A 148 -11.78 18.10 -1.01
N LYS A 149 -12.11 18.65 -2.18
CA LYS A 149 -13.15 19.68 -2.31
C LYS A 149 -14.49 19.01 -2.53
N ARG A 150 -15.45 19.30 -1.66
CA ARG A 150 -16.83 18.83 -1.76
C ARG A 150 -17.61 19.69 -2.74
N SER A 151 -18.14 19.10 -3.81
CA SER A 151 -19.09 19.74 -4.72
C SER A 151 -20.39 18.96 -4.80
N ILE A 152 -21.48 19.67 -5.08
CA ILE A 152 -22.76 19.01 -5.37
C ILE A 152 -22.64 18.36 -6.74
N MET A 153 -23.03 17.09 -6.85
CA MET A 153 -23.00 16.37 -8.11
C MET A 153 -23.88 17.07 -9.16
N LYS A 154 -23.32 17.30 -10.35
CA LYS A 154 -23.99 18.01 -11.45
C LYS A 154 -24.21 17.07 -12.64
N GLY A 155 -25.32 17.27 -13.35
CA GLY A 155 -25.60 16.57 -14.60
C GLY A 155 -24.80 17.16 -15.78
N PRO A 156 -24.92 16.58 -16.98
CA PRO A 156 -24.23 17.06 -18.19
C PRO A 156 -24.53 18.52 -18.56
N ASN A 157 -25.65 19.06 -18.09
CA ASN A 157 -26.08 20.45 -18.29
C ASN A 157 -25.57 21.41 -17.19
N GLY A 158 -24.70 20.95 -16.28
CA GLY A 158 -24.17 21.73 -15.17
C GLY A 158 -25.16 22.01 -14.03
N LYS A 159 -26.40 21.50 -14.11
CA LYS A 159 -27.40 21.67 -13.04
C LYS A 159 -27.21 20.60 -11.95
N PRO A 160 -27.49 20.91 -10.68
CA PRO A 160 -27.45 19.92 -9.60
C PRO A 160 -28.37 18.73 -9.87
N LEU A 161 -27.85 17.53 -9.63
CA LEU A 161 -28.67 16.31 -9.64
C LEU A 161 -29.43 16.19 -8.33
N TRP A 162 -30.64 15.65 -8.44
CA TRP A 162 -31.49 15.29 -7.32
C TRP A 162 -31.71 13.79 -7.37
N PHE A 163 -31.64 13.16 -6.22
CA PHE A 163 -31.78 11.72 -6.07
C PHE A 163 -32.93 11.45 -5.12
N ARG A 164 -33.65 10.37 -5.36
CA ARG A 164 -34.74 9.92 -4.51
C ARG A 164 -34.68 8.41 -4.40
N GLN A 165 -34.87 7.88 -3.21
CA GLN A 165 -35.02 6.43 -3.02
C GLN A 165 -36.50 6.04 -3.16
N VAL A 166 -36.79 5.02 -3.96
CA VAL A 166 -38.15 4.51 -4.17
C VAL A 166 -38.13 2.99 -4.02
N ASP A 167 -39.08 2.47 -3.26
CA ASP A 167 -39.35 1.03 -3.18
C ASP A 167 -39.96 0.54 -4.49
N VAL A 168 -39.24 -0.31 -5.21
CA VAL A 168 -39.74 -0.97 -6.40
C VAL A 168 -40.01 -2.44 -6.10
N PRO A 169 -41.27 -2.91 -6.24
CA PRO A 169 -41.57 -4.31 -6.06
C PRO A 169 -40.94 -5.14 -7.18
N TYR A 170 -40.37 -6.28 -6.84
CA TYR A 170 -39.86 -7.27 -7.77
C TYR A 170 -40.21 -8.68 -7.27
N THR A 171 -40.30 -9.63 -8.19
CA THR A 171 -40.53 -11.05 -7.86
C THR A 171 -39.19 -11.77 -7.89
N ASP A 172 -38.85 -12.48 -6.82
CA ASP A 172 -37.63 -13.28 -6.78
C ASP A 172 -37.77 -14.61 -7.53
N ASP A 173 -36.67 -15.37 -7.63
CA ASP A 173 -36.62 -16.66 -8.31
C ASP A 173 -37.57 -17.72 -7.72
N LYS A 174 -38.13 -17.46 -6.52
CA LYS A 174 -39.08 -18.33 -5.82
C LYS A 174 -40.53 -17.83 -5.96
N GLY A 175 -40.78 -16.80 -6.76
CA GLY A 175 -42.11 -16.25 -6.96
C GLY A 175 -42.60 -15.33 -5.83
N LEU A 176 -41.74 -14.96 -4.88
CA LEU A 176 -42.11 -14.10 -3.75
C LEU A 176 -41.96 -12.62 -4.13
N LEU A 177 -42.98 -11.82 -3.84
CA LEU A 177 -42.93 -10.37 -4.00
C LEU A 177 -42.04 -9.77 -2.90
N LYS A 178 -40.99 -9.07 -3.32
CA LYS A 178 -40.06 -8.32 -2.46
C LYS A 178 -40.00 -6.87 -2.92
N SER A 179 -39.57 -5.97 -2.05
CA SER A 179 -39.22 -4.60 -2.44
C SER A 179 -37.71 -4.46 -2.53
N ASN A 180 -37.25 -3.70 -3.52
CA ASN A 180 -35.88 -3.23 -3.59
C ASN A 180 -35.88 -1.70 -3.57
N ILE A 181 -35.03 -1.10 -2.73
CA ILE A 181 -34.85 0.35 -2.71
C ILE A 181 -33.92 0.69 -3.87
N ILE A 182 -34.46 1.35 -4.88
CA ILE A 182 -33.65 1.88 -5.99
C ILE A 182 -33.58 3.40 -5.90
N GLU A 183 -32.47 3.93 -6.37
CA GLU A 183 -32.30 5.36 -6.52
C GLU A 183 -32.74 5.81 -7.90
N VAL A 184 -33.65 6.78 -7.94
CA VAL A 184 -34.18 7.39 -9.16
C VAL A 184 -33.93 8.89 -9.19
N ASN A 185 -34.18 9.52 -10.33
CA ASN A 185 -34.12 10.97 -10.46
C ASN A 185 -35.14 11.63 -9.51
N GLY A 186 -34.64 12.41 -8.56
CA GLY A 186 -35.44 13.15 -7.57
C GLY A 186 -35.99 14.48 -8.10
N TYR A 187 -35.80 14.82 -9.38
CA TYR A 187 -36.33 16.05 -9.98
C TYR A 187 -37.65 15.81 -10.74
N ASP A 188 -38.71 16.50 -10.34
CA ASP A 188 -39.99 16.50 -11.04
C ASP A 188 -39.93 17.46 -12.23
N ALA A 189 -39.71 16.90 -13.42
CA ALA A 189 -39.64 17.67 -14.66
C ALA A 189 -40.97 18.36 -15.01
N LYS A 190 -42.11 17.79 -14.59
CA LYS A 190 -43.44 18.34 -14.88
C LYS A 190 -43.72 19.58 -14.03
N ASN A 191 -43.38 19.52 -12.75
CA ASN A 191 -43.59 20.64 -11.82
C ASN A 191 -42.39 21.59 -11.71
N GLY A 192 -41.27 21.27 -12.38
CA GLY A 192 -40.07 22.11 -12.39
C GLY A 192 -39.38 22.25 -11.03
N ARG A 193 -39.52 21.26 -10.14
CA ARG A 193 -38.97 21.28 -8.78
C ARG A 193 -38.56 19.89 -8.29
N PRO A 194 -37.63 19.74 -7.34
CA PRO A 194 -37.36 18.45 -6.72
C PRO A 194 -38.57 17.89 -5.95
N PHE A 195 -38.65 16.56 -5.85
CA PHE A 195 -39.62 15.90 -4.96
C PHE A 195 -39.31 16.23 -3.49
N PRO A 196 -40.32 16.20 -2.59
CA PRO A 196 -40.12 16.53 -1.17
C PRO A 196 -39.11 15.63 -0.44
N ASP A 197 -38.99 14.38 -0.87
CA ASP A 197 -38.07 13.38 -0.34
C ASP A 197 -36.79 13.24 -1.19
N ALA A 198 -36.57 14.16 -2.14
CA ALA A 198 -35.35 14.19 -2.91
C ALA A 198 -34.19 14.80 -2.10
N TYR A 199 -33.02 14.18 -2.23
CA TYR A 199 -31.78 14.63 -1.61
C TYR A 199 -30.70 14.86 -2.66
N ARG A 200 -29.57 15.42 -2.23
CA ARG A 200 -28.41 15.70 -3.08
C ARG A 200 -27.25 14.80 -2.70
N LYS A 201 -26.51 14.36 -3.70
CA LYS A 201 -25.22 13.71 -3.52
C LYS A 201 -24.10 14.70 -3.73
N TYR A 202 -22.99 14.40 -3.06
CA TYR A 202 -21.75 15.14 -3.18
C TYR A 202 -20.74 14.29 -3.94
N GLU A 203 -19.91 14.97 -4.71
CA GLU A 203 -18.69 14.42 -5.29
C GLU A 203 -17.51 15.12 -4.61
N TYR A 204 -16.40 14.40 -4.49
CA TYR A 204 -15.16 14.95 -3.98
C TYR A 204 -14.16 15.05 -5.13
N SER A 205 -13.37 16.13 -5.15
CA SER A 205 -12.35 16.32 -6.19
C SER A 205 -11.31 15.19 -6.22
N ASN A 206 -11.01 14.62 -5.05
CA ASN A 206 -10.24 13.39 -4.86
C ASN A 206 -11.06 12.46 -3.98
N ASP A 207 -11.03 11.16 -4.24
CA ASP A 207 -11.77 10.17 -3.46
C ASP A 207 -11.12 9.97 -2.07
N PRO A 208 -11.79 10.37 -0.95
CA PRO A 208 -11.23 10.20 0.38
C PRO A 208 -11.05 8.73 0.78
N VAL A 209 -11.78 7.81 0.17
CA VAL A 209 -11.63 6.37 0.40
C VAL A 209 -10.27 5.91 -0.12
N ILE A 210 -9.87 6.36 -1.30
CA ILE A 210 -8.57 6.04 -1.89
C ILE A 210 -7.46 6.65 -1.02
N ALA A 211 -7.58 7.91 -0.63
CA ALA A 211 -6.62 8.56 0.27
C ALA A 211 -6.44 7.79 1.60
N ALA A 212 -7.55 7.34 2.21
CA ALA A 212 -7.50 6.53 3.43
C ALA A 212 -6.86 5.16 3.21
N ALA A 213 -7.13 4.52 2.06
CA ALA A 213 -6.55 3.23 1.72
C ALA A 213 -5.04 3.33 1.45
N GLU A 214 -4.60 4.34 0.70
CA GLU A 214 -3.19 4.62 0.42
C GLU A 214 -2.41 4.89 1.70
N ARG A 215 -2.94 5.74 2.59
CA ARG A 215 -2.31 6.02 3.89
C ARG A 215 -2.29 4.81 4.81
N LEU A 216 -3.34 3.99 4.82
CA LEU A 216 -3.35 2.69 5.51
C LEU A 216 -2.23 1.79 4.98
N GLU A 217 -2.10 1.65 3.66
CA GLU A 217 -1.05 0.83 3.04
C GLU A 217 0.35 1.35 3.35
N TYR A 218 0.55 2.66 3.31
CA TYR A 218 1.82 3.27 3.71
C TYR A 218 2.17 2.96 5.17
N GLU A 219 1.23 3.15 6.10
CA GLU A 219 1.46 2.87 7.52
C GLU A 219 1.80 1.40 7.75
N MET A 220 1.07 0.49 7.09
CA MET A 220 1.35 -0.96 7.14
C MET A 220 2.74 -1.30 6.58
N TRP A 221 3.14 -0.69 5.47
CA TRP A 221 4.49 -0.85 4.92
C TRP A 221 5.57 -0.34 5.89
N ALA A 222 5.37 0.84 6.49
CA ALA A 222 6.31 1.41 7.46
C ALA A 222 6.44 0.51 8.71
N TYR A 223 5.33 -0.05 9.22
CA TYR A 223 5.35 -1.04 10.30
C TYR A 223 6.09 -2.31 9.92
N ALA A 224 5.88 -2.83 8.71
CA ALA A 224 6.62 -3.98 8.22
C ALA A 224 8.13 -3.69 8.20
N LEU A 225 8.56 -2.53 7.69
CA LEU A 225 9.97 -2.15 7.65
C LEU A 225 10.57 -1.96 9.04
N ALA A 226 9.85 -1.32 9.97
CA ALA A 226 10.31 -1.18 11.35
C ALA A 226 10.54 -2.55 12.02
N SER A 227 9.64 -3.48 11.73
CA SER A 227 9.66 -4.83 12.29
C SER A 227 10.76 -5.70 11.70
N LEU A 228 11.00 -5.58 10.39
CA LEU A 228 12.16 -6.17 9.75
C LEU A 228 13.45 -5.58 10.31
N SER A 229 13.51 -4.26 10.50
CA SER A 229 14.69 -3.62 11.08
C SER A 229 15.02 -4.16 12.46
N GLU A 230 14.02 -4.37 13.32
CA GLU A 230 14.23 -4.99 14.63
C GLU A 230 14.61 -6.48 14.54
N ALA A 231 13.99 -7.23 13.62
CA ALA A 231 14.27 -8.66 13.44
C ALA A 231 15.67 -8.94 12.89
N LEU A 232 16.19 -8.03 12.06
CA LEU A 232 17.49 -8.16 11.40
C LEU A 232 18.64 -7.56 12.22
N GLU A 233 18.34 -6.78 13.27
CA GLU A 233 19.35 -6.20 14.14
C GLU A 233 20.19 -7.30 14.82
N GLY A 234 21.47 -7.39 14.44
CA GLY A 234 22.41 -8.40 14.92
C GLY A 234 22.21 -9.81 14.32
N ALA A 235 21.33 -9.98 13.33
CA ALA A 235 21.11 -11.23 12.62
C ALA A 235 21.84 -11.31 11.26
N LEU A 236 22.41 -10.19 10.80
CA LEU A 236 23.18 -10.10 9.55
C LEU A 236 24.68 -10.22 9.85
N ASP A 237 25.40 -11.00 9.04
CA ASP A 237 26.82 -11.28 9.24
C ASP A 237 27.70 -10.19 8.61
N ASP A 238 27.37 -9.74 7.39
CA ASP A 238 28.25 -8.88 6.59
C ASP A 238 27.66 -7.47 6.39
N VAL A 239 26.33 -7.31 6.45
CA VAL A 239 25.67 -6.02 6.22
C VAL A 239 25.30 -5.32 7.54
N ALA A 240 25.88 -4.14 7.75
CA ALA A 240 25.51 -3.26 8.86
C ALA A 240 24.24 -2.44 8.55
N LEU A 241 23.17 -2.76 9.29
CA LEU A 241 21.88 -2.06 9.22
C LEU A 241 21.92 -0.75 10.02
N LEU A 242 21.48 0.36 9.40
CA LEU A 242 21.31 1.64 10.08
C LEU A 242 20.02 1.67 10.90
N PRO A 243 19.93 2.54 11.93
CA PRO A 243 18.70 2.71 12.69
C PRO A 243 17.51 3.11 11.81
N PHE A 244 16.34 2.53 12.09
CA PHE A 244 15.10 2.87 11.40
C PHE A 244 14.66 4.33 11.68
N ASP A 245 14.43 5.11 10.61
CA ASP A 245 14.08 6.53 10.68
C ASP A 245 12.85 6.94 9.84
N ILE A 246 12.13 5.97 9.28
CA ILE A 246 10.95 6.24 8.44
C ILE A 246 9.75 6.63 9.32
N PRO A 247 9.08 7.77 9.05
CA PRO A 247 7.89 8.16 9.80
C PRO A 247 6.70 7.26 9.45
N PHE A 248 5.93 6.83 10.45
CA PHE A 248 4.73 6.00 10.21
C PHE A 248 3.58 6.78 9.57
N ARG A 249 3.46 8.07 9.89
CA ARG A 249 2.38 8.95 9.42
C ARG A 249 2.92 10.31 8.98
N PRO A 250 3.65 10.35 7.85
CA PRO A 250 4.27 11.59 7.37
C PRO A 250 3.27 12.72 7.12
N TRP A 251 1.99 12.41 6.87
CA TRP A 251 0.93 13.42 6.71
C TRP A 251 0.52 14.13 8.02
N GLU A 252 0.81 13.57 9.19
CA GLU A 252 0.55 14.24 10.48
C GLU A 252 1.61 15.33 10.76
N ASP A 253 2.85 15.10 10.33
CA ASP A 253 3.99 15.99 10.56
C ASP A 253 4.27 16.94 9.37
N ALA A 254 3.73 16.65 8.19
CA ALA A 254 3.95 17.48 7.01
C ALA A 254 3.18 18.81 7.12
N PRO A 255 3.85 19.98 6.99
CA PRO A 255 3.12 21.20 6.71
C PRO A 255 2.39 20.99 5.39
N ALA A 256 1.07 21.22 5.36
CA ALA A 256 0.21 20.99 4.20
C ALA A 256 0.91 21.44 2.90
N GLN A 257 1.51 20.48 2.19
CA GLN A 257 2.31 20.81 1.03
C GLN A 257 1.34 21.24 -0.07
N PRO A 258 1.58 22.38 -0.75
CA PRO A 258 0.85 22.67 -1.96
C PRO A 258 1.18 21.53 -2.94
N ALA A 259 0.13 20.92 -3.47
CA ALA A 259 0.20 19.81 -4.40
C ALA A 259 1.14 20.13 -5.55
N ASN A 260 2.36 19.69 -5.42
CA ASN A 260 3.35 19.75 -6.46
C ASN A 260 3.84 18.34 -6.62
N HIS A 261 2.93 17.47 -7.08
CA HIS A 261 3.35 16.29 -7.80
C HIS A 261 4.32 16.78 -8.86
N LYS A 262 5.62 16.58 -8.62
CA LYS A 262 6.62 16.68 -9.68
C LYS A 262 6.09 15.78 -10.78
N ARG A 263 5.55 16.38 -11.83
CA ARG A 263 5.18 15.64 -13.02
C ARG A 263 6.42 14.86 -13.44
N ILE A 264 6.31 13.55 -13.57
CA ILE A 264 7.40 12.67 -14.02
C ILE A 264 7.82 13.06 -15.46
N LEU A 265 6.96 13.78 -16.18
CA LEU A 265 7.23 14.43 -17.45
C LEU A 265 7.04 15.94 -17.32
N ASP A 266 8.04 16.73 -17.70
CA ASP A 266 7.87 18.17 -17.89
C ASP A 266 6.70 18.43 -18.83
N ASP A 267 5.96 19.50 -18.57
CA ASP A 267 4.93 19.96 -19.49
C ASP A 267 5.60 20.31 -20.83
N LEU A 268 5.51 19.43 -21.83
CA LEU A 268 6.08 19.63 -23.15
C LEU A 268 5.33 20.72 -23.95
N ARG A 269 4.28 21.33 -23.38
CA ARG A 269 3.68 22.52 -23.97
C ARG A 269 4.69 23.66 -23.87
N PRO A 270 4.94 24.41 -24.96
CA PRO A 270 5.81 25.57 -24.89
C PRO A 270 5.28 26.52 -23.82
N VAL A 271 6.16 26.86 -22.87
CA VAL A 271 5.88 27.86 -21.84
C VAL A 271 5.44 29.13 -22.55
N GLN A 272 4.16 29.48 -22.44
CA GLN A 272 3.68 30.77 -22.91
C GLN A 272 4.42 31.85 -22.10
N PRO A 273 5.15 32.78 -22.74
CA PRO A 273 5.83 33.83 -22.01
C PRO A 273 4.79 34.64 -21.24
N ILE A 274 4.93 34.65 -19.91
CA ILE A 274 4.09 35.45 -19.03
C ILE A 274 4.44 36.93 -19.31
N PRO A 275 3.53 37.75 -19.84
CA PRO A 275 3.83 39.15 -20.09
C PRO A 275 3.98 39.88 -18.75
N GLY A 276 5.16 40.47 -18.50
CA GLY A 276 5.32 41.53 -17.50
C GLY A 276 5.82 41.15 -16.10
N ARG A 277 6.57 40.05 -15.91
CA ARG A 277 7.19 39.76 -14.60
C ARG A 277 8.65 40.26 -14.54
N PRO A 278 8.99 41.27 -13.70
CA PRO A 278 10.37 41.70 -13.49
C PRO A 278 11.18 40.70 -12.65
N ASP A 279 12.45 40.57 -12.99
CA ASP A 279 13.38 39.46 -12.70
C ASP A 279 14.00 39.45 -11.28
N SER A 280 13.45 40.18 -10.30
CA SER A 280 14.15 40.41 -9.03
C SER A 280 13.30 40.13 -7.79
N MET A 281 13.07 38.86 -7.45
CA MET A 281 12.83 38.48 -6.05
C MET A 281 13.46 37.14 -5.69
N ALA A 282 14.40 37.21 -4.73
CA ALA A 282 15.13 36.10 -4.16
C ALA A 282 14.20 35.16 -3.35
N ARG A 283 14.50 33.86 -3.38
CA ARG A 283 13.79 32.83 -2.62
C ARG A 283 14.17 32.89 -1.13
N PRO A 284 13.24 32.71 -0.19
CA PRO A 284 13.55 32.60 1.23
C PRO A 284 14.15 31.22 1.56
N GLY A 285 15.09 31.21 2.51
CA GLY A 285 15.79 30.00 2.98
C GLY A 285 14.94 29.08 3.87
N PRO A 286 15.41 27.84 4.12
CA PRO A 286 14.65 26.82 4.82
C PRO A 286 14.60 27.05 6.35
N PRO A 287 13.54 26.59 7.04
CA PRO A 287 13.42 26.71 8.50
C PRO A 287 14.29 25.67 9.24
N PRO A 288 14.62 25.92 10.52
CA PRO A 288 15.46 25.02 11.31
C PRO A 288 14.68 23.78 11.78
N ARG A 289 15.33 22.61 11.71
CA ARG A 289 14.83 21.33 12.24
C ARG A 289 15.17 21.20 13.72
N ASP A 290 14.18 20.92 14.56
CA ASP A 290 14.45 20.45 15.92
C ASP A 290 13.34 19.55 16.51
N LYS A 291 13.81 18.50 17.20
CA LYS A 291 13.22 17.66 18.27
C LYS A 291 12.34 16.41 17.97
N LYS A 292 13.01 15.26 18.16
CA LYS A 292 12.67 14.07 18.99
C LYS A 292 11.21 13.59 18.98
N LEU A 293 10.94 12.57 18.14
CA LEU A 293 9.78 11.69 18.28
C LEU A 293 9.89 10.78 19.51
N LYS A 294 8.81 10.69 20.28
CA LYS A 294 8.65 9.73 21.39
C LYS A 294 8.12 8.41 20.84
N ARG A 295 8.83 7.31 21.08
CA ARG A 295 8.36 5.93 20.83
C ARG A 295 7.12 5.63 21.67
N THR A 296 6.06 5.13 21.03
CA THR A 296 4.84 4.67 21.70
C THR A 296 4.94 3.19 22.07
N LYS A 297 4.21 2.79 23.12
CA LYS A 297 4.24 1.44 23.73
C LYS A 297 3.77 0.31 22.80
N ASN A 298 3.18 0.61 21.65
CA ASN A 298 2.64 -0.42 20.74
C ASN A 298 3.74 -1.15 19.95
N MET A 299 4.94 -0.58 19.81
CA MET A 299 6.07 -1.24 19.12
C MET A 299 6.65 -2.41 19.91
N GLU A 300 6.63 -2.37 21.25
CA GLU A 300 7.21 -3.46 22.07
C GLU A 300 6.41 -4.77 21.98
N ALA A 301 5.10 -4.70 21.76
CA ALA A 301 4.25 -5.87 21.63
C ALA A 301 4.47 -6.59 20.28
N PHE A 302 4.65 -5.83 19.20
CA PHE A 302 4.84 -6.36 17.84
C PHE A 302 6.22 -7.01 17.66
N GLY A 303 7.30 -6.36 18.11
CA GLY A 303 8.66 -6.89 18.04
C GLY A 303 8.84 -8.23 18.76
N LYS A 304 8.12 -8.43 19.87
CA LYS A 304 8.19 -9.65 20.68
C LYS A 304 7.57 -10.87 19.99
N ALA A 305 6.54 -10.69 19.16
CA ALA A 305 5.90 -11.78 18.42
C ALA A 305 6.82 -12.34 17.32
N ILE A 306 7.53 -11.48 16.60
CA ILE A 306 8.43 -11.86 15.50
C ILE A 306 9.70 -12.53 16.03
N LYS A 307 10.32 -12.01 17.10
CA LYS A 307 11.44 -12.69 17.78
C LYS A 307 11.04 -14.07 18.30
N GLY A 308 9.78 -14.23 18.74
CA GLY A 308 9.21 -15.52 19.12
C GLY A 308 9.16 -16.54 17.98
N ALA A 309 8.76 -16.10 16.77
CA ALA A 309 8.72 -16.95 15.58
C ALA A 309 10.12 -17.33 15.09
N LEU A 310 11.07 -16.39 15.08
CA LEU A 310 12.46 -16.64 14.67
C LEU A 310 13.21 -17.55 15.66
N SER A 311 12.96 -17.44 16.97
CA SER A 311 13.62 -18.31 17.97
C SER A 311 13.11 -19.76 17.97
N LYS A 312 11.91 -20.02 17.43
CA LYS A 312 11.31 -21.35 17.34
C LYS A 312 11.82 -22.17 16.15
N GLY A 313 12.60 -21.58 15.24
CA GLY A 313 13.36 -22.27 14.19
C GLY A 313 14.59 -23.05 14.69
N LYS A 314 14.56 -23.62 15.91
CA LYS A 314 15.66 -24.43 16.44
C LYS A 314 15.71 -25.79 15.73
N LYS A 315 16.69 -25.90 14.83
CA LYS A 315 17.48 -27.10 14.42
C LYS A 315 16.79 -28.46 14.57
N VAL A 316 16.40 -29.04 13.44
CA VAL A 316 16.35 -30.50 13.29
C VAL A 316 17.80 -30.98 13.15
N PRO A 317 18.28 -31.91 13.99
CA PRO A 317 19.53 -32.60 13.72
C PRO A 317 19.29 -33.70 12.70
N VAL A 318 19.79 -33.53 11.47
CA VAL A 318 20.46 -34.57 10.66
C VAL A 318 21.49 -33.88 9.78
#